data_AF-A0A0G4LP55-F1
#
_entry.id   AF-A0A0G4LP55-F1
#
_cell.length_a   1.000
_cell.length_b   1.000
_cell.length_c   1.000
_cell.angle_alpha   90.00
_cell.angle_beta   90.00
_cell.angle_gamma   90.00
#
_symmetry.space_group_name_H-M   'P 1'
#
loop_
_entity.id
_entity.type
_entity.pdbx_description
1 polymer ?
#
loop_
_entity_poly.entity_id
_entity_poly.type
_entity_poly.pdbx_seq_one_letter_code
_entity_poly.pdbx_strand_id
1 'polypeptide(L)'
;MPDRRAPGMGYRLVRKGDAAPALDLEQVDEQAYTLRRYLRGVAEGQGEMLREHALPQESNLDYMGGIEYHKGCYVGQELTIRTKHRGVVRKRILPCVLYNEGDAMPTELAYRDHGV
;
A
#
# COMPACT_ATOMS: atom_id res chain seq x y z
N MET A 1 -0.88 12.46 12.48
CA MET A 1 -2.10 11.61 12.40
C MET A 1 -1.68 10.17 12.16
N PRO A 2 -2.19 9.16 12.90
CA PRO A 2 -1.87 7.75 12.63
C PRO A 2 -2.26 7.35 11.20
N ASP A 3 -1.40 6.60 10.51
CA ASP A 3 -1.72 5.99 9.22
C ASP A 3 -2.55 4.72 9.43
N ARG A 4 -3.76 4.68 8.87
CA ARG A 4 -4.73 3.60 9.09
C ARG A 4 -4.74 2.53 8.02
N ARG A 5 -3.88 2.64 7.01
CA ARG A 5 -3.91 1.76 5.84
C ARG A 5 -3.46 0.33 6.16
N ALA A 6 -2.48 0.19 7.04
CA ALA A 6 -2.01 -1.10 7.54
C ALA A 6 -1.32 -0.92 8.90
N PRO A 7 -1.30 -1.97 9.74
CA PRO A 7 -0.52 -1.96 10.98
C PRO A 7 0.95 -1.64 10.73
N GLY A 8 1.52 -0.76 11.56
CA GLY A 8 2.92 -0.40 11.46
C GLY A 8 3.28 0.48 10.27
N MET A 9 2.33 1.24 9.71
CA MET A 9 2.61 2.32 8.73
C MET A 9 3.02 3.66 9.37
N GLY A 10 2.95 3.77 10.70
CA GLY A 10 3.41 4.94 11.43
C GLY A 10 2.41 6.11 11.39
N TYR A 11 2.93 7.33 11.20
CA TYR A 11 2.16 8.56 11.28
C TYR A 11 2.36 9.43 10.03
N ARG A 12 1.31 10.11 9.62
CA ARG A 12 1.33 11.20 8.65
C ARG A 12 1.53 12.54 9.35
N LEU A 13 2.41 13.36 8.79
CA LEU A 13 2.64 14.74 9.20
C LEU A 13 2.22 15.67 8.06
N VAL A 14 1.36 16.63 8.34
CA VAL A 14 0.99 17.71 7.42
C VAL A 14 1.45 19.01 8.05
N ARG A 15 2.29 19.76 7.33
CA ARG A 15 2.89 21.00 7.81
C ARG A 15 2.89 22.06 6.72
N LYS A 16 3.02 23.32 7.12
CA LYS A 16 3.25 24.44 6.21
C LYS A 16 4.75 24.74 6.12
N GLY A 17 5.24 24.95 4.89
CA GLY A 17 6.64 25.27 4.61
C GLY A 17 7.60 24.07 4.67
N ASP A 18 8.81 24.28 4.16
CA ASP A 18 9.72 23.21 3.72
C ASP A 18 10.79 22.81 4.74
N ALA A 19 10.85 23.46 5.92
CA ALA A 19 11.83 23.06 6.92
C ALA A 19 11.61 21.59 7.32
N ALA A 20 12.66 20.88 7.73
CA ALA A 20 12.51 19.54 8.28
C ALA A 20 11.73 19.61 9.62
N PRO A 21 10.97 18.56 9.98
CA PRO A 21 10.36 18.50 11.32
C PRO A 21 11.45 18.26 12.37
N ALA A 22 11.39 18.98 13.50
CA ALA A 22 12.28 18.75 14.63
C ALA A 22 11.83 17.50 15.40
N LEU A 23 12.21 16.34 14.86
CA LEU A 23 11.94 15.03 15.45
C LEU A 23 13.27 14.40 15.86
N ASP A 24 13.30 13.80 17.04
CA ASP A 24 14.43 12.98 17.50
C ASP A 24 14.35 11.60 16.87
N LEU A 25 14.48 11.56 15.54
CA LEU A 25 14.40 10.37 14.71
C LEU A 25 15.46 10.46 13.61
N GLU A 26 16.00 9.31 13.23
CA GLU A 26 16.88 9.20 12.08
C GLU A 26 16.13 9.57 10.79
N GLN A 27 16.75 10.43 9.98
CA GLN A 27 16.24 10.76 8.65
C GLN A 27 16.76 9.75 7.64
N VAL A 28 15.84 9.12 6.93
CA VAL A 28 16.11 8.19 5.83
C VAL A 28 15.52 8.75 4.54
N ASP A 29 15.97 8.20 3.41
CA ASP A 29 15.44 8.60 2.11
C ASP A 29 14.01 8.07 1.84
N GLU A 30 13.44 8.49 0.71
CA GLU A 30 12.12 8.07 0.27
C GLU A 30 12.09 6.58 -0.18
N GLN A 31 13.23 5.99 -0.52
CA GLN A 31 13.32 4.59 -0.90
C GLN A 31 13.02 3.69 0.31
N ALA A 32 13.52 4.05 1.50
CA ALA A 32 13.19 3.37 2.74
C ALA A 32 11.68 3.37 3.03
N TYR A 33 11.00 4.50 2.78
CA TYR A 33 9.53 4.58 2.88
C TYR A 33 8.82 3.68 1.85
N THR A 34 9.28 3.70 0.61
CA THR A 34 8.73 2.89 -0.48
C THR A 34 8.89 1.39 -0.20
N LEU A 35 10.07 0.99 0.26
CA LEU A 35 10.37 -0.39 0.63
C LEU A 35 9.48 -0.86 1.79
N ARG A 36 9.30 -0.03 2.82
CA ARG A 36 8.38 -0.32 3.92
C ARG A 36 6.95 -0.56 3.41
N ARG A 37 6.47 0.25 2.46
CA ARG A 37 5.15 0.04 1.84
C ARG A 37 5.07 -1.29 1.11
N TYR A 38 6.08 -1.63 0.32
CA TYR A 38 6.13 -2.89 -0.43
C TYR A 38 6.08 -4.11 0.48
N LEU A 39 6.90 -4.13 1.54
CA LEU A 39 6.91 -5.22 2.52
C LEU A 39 5.58 -5.35 3.28
N ARG A 40 4.77 -4.28 3.32
CA ARG A 40 3.43 -4.27 3.94
C ARG A 40 2.28 -4.44 2.94
N GLY A 41 2.56 -4.59 1.65
CA GLY A 41 1.53 -4.70 0.61
C GLY A 41 0.66 -3.44 0.46
N VAL A 42 1.21 -2.26 0.77
CA VAL A 42 0.48 -0.97 0.75
C VAL A 42 0.77 -0.24 -0.56
N ALA A 43 -0.16 -0.36 -1.51
CA ALA A 43 -0.06 0.37 -2.77
C ALA A 43 -0.29 1.88 -2.60
N GLU A 44 0.50 2.70 -3.28
CA GLU A 44 0.39 4.17 -3.29
C GLU A 44 0.74 4.76 -4.66
N GLY A 45 -0.07 5.71 -5.13
CA GLY A 45 0.20 6.45 -6.36
C GLY A 45 -0.13 5.72 -7.65
N GLN A 46 0.13 6.41 -8.77
CA GLN A 46 -0.29 5.97 -10.11
C GLN A 46 0.59 4.84 -10.70
N GLY A 47 1.83 4.70 -10.24
CA GLY A 47 2.70 3.59 -10.66
C GLY A 47 2.24 2.23 -10.14
N GLU A 48 1.46 2.23 -9.05
CA GLU A 48 1.01 1.01 -8.37
C GLU A 48 -0.51 0.81 -8.52
N MET A 49 -1.27 1.90 -8.69
CA MET A 49 -2.71 1.89 -8.97
C MET A 49 -2.99 2.64 -10.28
N LEU A 50 -2.93 1.90 -11.39
CA LEU A 50 -3.12 2.46 -12.72
C LEU A 50 -4.51 3.10 -12.86
N ARG A 51 -4.55 4.37 -13.29
CA ARG A 51 -5.79 5.09 -13.61
C ARG A 51 -6.66 4.26 -14.57
N GLU A 52 -7.97 4.30 -14.34
CA GLU A 52 -9.00 3.64 -15.17
C GLU A 52 -8.95 2.10 -15.23
N HIS A 53 -7.87 1.48 -14.75
CA HIS A 53 -7.70 0.03 -14.75
C HIS A 53 -7.76 -0.59 -13.36
N ALA A 54 -7.26 0.10 -12.33
CA ALA A 54 -7.24 -0.42 -10.97
C ALA A 54 -8.65 -0.46 -10.37
N LEU A 55 -9.11 -1.65 -9.99
CA LEU A 55 -10.30 -1.79 -9.15
C LEU A 55 -9.94 -1.57 -7.67
N PRO A 56 -10.79 -0.86 -6.89
CA PRO A 56 -10.50 -0.59 -5.48
C PRO A 56 -10.18 -1.85 -4.67
N GLN A 57 -10.93 -2.94 -4.87
CA GLN A 57 -10.69 -4.21 -4.18
C GLN A 57 -9.44 -4.94 -4.68
N GLU A 58 -9.07 -4.83 -5.95
CA GLU A 58 -7.82 -5.42 -6.44
C GLU A 58 -6.59 -4.70 -5.85
N SER A 59 -6.75 -3.44 -5.47
CA SER A 59 -5.73 -2.62 -4.80
C SER A 59 -5.84 -2.62 -3.27
N ASN A 60 -6.66 -3.52 -2.70
CA ASN A 60 -6.87 -3.68 -1.25
C ASN A 60 -7.49 -2.48 -0.51
N LEU A 61 -8.15 -1.54 -1.21
CA LEU A 61 -8.80 -0.41 -0.55
C LEU A 61 -9.94 -0.85 0.39
N ASP A 62 -10.54 -2.02 0.17
CA ASP A 62 -11.50 -2.63 1.07
C ASP A 62 -10.88 -3.02 2.42
N TYR A 63 -9.64 -3.51 2.43
CA TYR A 63 -8.89 -3.81 3.65
C TYR A 63 -8.29 -2.58 4.32
N MET A 64 -7.91 -1.57 3.54
CA MET A 64 -7.28 -0.34 4.04
C MET A 64 -8.28 0.69 4.60
N GLY A 65 -9.59 0.36 4.63
CA GLY A 65 -10.64 1.27 5.06
C GLY A 65 -10.94 2.40 4.06
N GLY A 66 -10.59 2.22 2.79
CA GLY A 66 -10.82 3.17 1.70
C GLY A 66 -12.22 3.09 1.08
N ILE A 67 -13.03 2.09 1.45
CA ILE A 67 -14.39 1.89 0.94
C ILE A 67 -15.38 1.85 2.08
N GLU A 68 -16.32 2.79 2.07
CA GLU A 68 -17.52 2.75 2.90
C GLU A 68 -18.66 2.23 2.03
N TYR A 69 -19.29 1.13 2.45
CA TYR A 69 -20.36 0.46 1.69
C TYR A 69 -21.75 0.98 2.06
N HIS A 70 -21.87 1.71 3.17
CA HIS A 70 -23.13 2.23 3.69
C HIS A 70 -23.27 3.75 3.55
N LYS A 71 -22.37 4.41 2.81
CA LYS A 71 -22.49 5.84 2.46
C LYS A 71 -23.41 6.08 1.27
N GLY A 72 -23.77 7.34 1.05
CA GLY A 72 -24.54 7.79 -0.12
C GLY A 72 -23.83 7.57 -1.47
N CYS A 73 -24.50 7.96 -2.55
CA CYS A 73 -24.06 7.69 -3.91
C CYS A 73 -22.71 8.36 -4.26
N TYR A 74 -21.82 7.62 -4.91
CA TYR A 74 -20.55 8.13 -5.44
C TYR A 74 -20.18 7.48 -6.78
N VAL A 75 -19.29 8.12 -7.53
CA VAL A 75 -18.85 7.64 -8.85
C VAL A 75 -18.18 6.26 -8.73
N GLY A 76 -18.64 5.30 -9.55
CA GLY A 76 -18.11 3.92 -9.54
C GLY A 76 -18.67 3.01 -8.43
N GLN A 77 -19.64 3.48 -7.64
CA GLN A 77 -20.25 2.68 -6.57
C GLN A 77 -20.90 1.39 -7.06
N GLU A 78 -21.64 1.43 -8.18
CA GLU A 78 -22.35 0.27 -8.73
C GLU A 78 -21.39 -0.91 -8.97
N LEU A 79 -20.27 -0.64 -9.64
CA LEU A 79 -19.24 -1.65 -9.88
C LEU A 79 -18.60 -2.12 -8.57
N THR A 80 -18.32 -1.19 -7.66
CA THR A 80 -17.70 -1.50 -6.36
C THR A 80 -18.59 -2.42 -5.52
N ILE A 81 -19.89 -2.13 -5.41
CA ILE A 81 -20.87 -2.94 -4.67
C ILE A 81 -21.08 -4.29 -5.37
N ARG A 82 -21.20 -4.31 -6.69
CA ARG A 82 -21.33 -5.56 -7.46
C ARG A 82 -20.13 -6.47 -7.21
N THR A 83 -18.91 -5.94 -7.22
CA THR A 83 -17.69 -6.70 -6.93
C THR A 83 -17.68 -7.25 -5.50
N LYS A 84 -18.16 -6.50 -4.50
CA LYS A 84 -18.28 -6.99 -3.11
C LYS A 84 -19.25 -8.17 -2.98
N HIS A 85 -20.45 -8.04 -3.56
CA HIS A 85 -21.56 -8.97 -3.27
C HIS A 85 -21.69 -10.13 -4.25
N ARG A 86 -21.29 -9.93 -5.51
CA ARG A 86 -21.47 -10.90 -6.59
C ARG A 86 -20.16 -11.24 -7.29
N GLY A 87 -19.17 -10.35 -7.22
CA GLY A 87 -17.86 -10.57 -7.79
C GLY A 87 -16.98 -11.45 -6.89
N VAL A 88 -16.04 -12.15 -7.51
CA VAL A 88 -14.88 -12.71 -6.82
C VAL A 88 -13.70 -11.82 -7.17
N VAL A 89 -13.03 -11.27 -6.15
CA VAL A 89 -11.77 -10.54 -6.35
C VAL A 89 -10.68 -11.57 -6.62
N ARG A 90 -10.30 -11.74 -7.89
CA ARG A 90 -9.37 -12.80 -8.34
C ARG A 90 -7.90 -12.37 -8.38
N LYS A 91 -7.63 -11.07 -8.27
CA LYS A 91 -6.29 -10.50 -8.28
C LYS A 91 -6.21 -9.50 -7.15
N ARG A 92 -5.09 -9.50 -6.42
CA ARG A 92 -4.77 -8.50 -5.40
C ARG A 92 -3.30 -8.14 -5.46
N ILE A 93 -2.98 -6.92 -5.06
CA ILE A 93 -1.60 -6.52 -4.79
C ILE A 93 -1.13 -7.27 -3.54
N LEU A 94 -0.01 -7.99 -3.65
CA LEU A 94 0.59 -8.75 -2.56
C LEU A 94 2.07 -8.37 -2.43
N PRO A 95 2.62 -8.31 -1.20
CA PRO A 95 4.06 -8.20 -1.01
C PRO A 95 4.75 -9.47 -1.55
N CYS A 96 5.87 -9.30 -2.25
CA CYS A 96 6.69 -10.40 -2.73
C CYS A 96 8.17 -10.11 -2.49
N VAL A 97 8.97 -11.17 -2.43
CA VAL A 97 10.43 -11.11 -2.37
C VAL A 97 10.96 -11.89 -3.56
N LEU A 98 11.88 -11.29 -4.30
CA LEU A 98 12.61 -11.95 -5.37
C LEU A 98 13.90 -12.54 -4.79
N TYR A 99 14.31 -13.68 -5.32
CA TYR A 99 15.55 -14.37 -4.96
C TYR A 99 16.20 -14.93 -6.23
N ASN A 100 17.51 -15.14 -6.22
CA ASN A 100 18.20 -15.63 -7.41
C ASN A 100 17.98 -17.13 -7.59
N GLU A 101 18.18 -17.58 -8.83
CA GLU A 101 18.21 -19.00 -9.12
C GLU A 101 19.38 -19.67 -8.38
N GLY A 102 19.09 -20.75 -7.65
CA GLY A 102 20.07 -21.46 -6.82
C GLY A 102 20.13 -21.01 -5.35
N ASP A 103 19.57 -19.84 -5.02
CA ASP A 103 19.42 -19.41 -3.63
C ASP A 103 18.30 -20.18 -2.92
N ALA A 104 18.41 -20.31 -1.59
CA ALA A 104 17.34 -20.86 -0.78
C ALA A 104 16.12 -19.92 -0.80
N MET A 105 14.92 -20.51 -0.98
CA MET A 105 13.66 -19.75 -0.97
C MET A 105 13.52 -18.95 0.34
N PRO A 106 13.27 -17.63 0.27
CA PRO A 106 13.04 -16.82 1.46
C PRO A 106 11.82 -17.31 2.25
N THR A 107 11.97 -17.44 3.56
CA THR A 107 10.87 -17.81 4.48
C THR A 107 10.17 -16.60 5.10
N GLU A 108 10.67 -15.40 4.82
CA GLU A 108 10.21 -14.14 5.42
C GLU A 108 10.13 -13.03 4.37
N LEU A 109 9.17 -12.12 4.56
CA LEU A 109 9.06 -10.88 3.79
C LEU A 109 10.04 -9.84 4.35
N ALA A 110 11.31 -9.99 3.99
CA ALA A 110 12.37 -9.07 4.39
C ALA A 110 13.16 -8.61 3.17
N TYR A 111 13.49 -7.32 3.14
CA TYR A 111 14.47 -6.80 2.22
C TYR A 111 15.86 -7.07 2.77
N ARG A 112 16.71 -7.68 1.95
CA ARG A 112 18.13 -7.87 2.25
C ARG A 112 18.88 -7.10 1.19
N ASP A 113 19.69 -6.15 1.63
CA ASP A 113 20.59 -5.49 0.71
C ASP A 113 21.62 -6.50 0.24
N HIS A 114 21.56 -6.85 -1.05
CA HIS A 114 22.45 -7.82 -1.65
C HIS A 114 23.77 -7.19 -2.13
N GLY A 115 23.99 -5.90 -1.85
CA GLY A 115 25.28 -5.22 -2.01
C GLY A 115 25.89 -5.47 -3.39
N VAL A 116 25.35 -4.80 -4.42
CA VAL A 116 25.99 -4.74 -5.74
C VAL A 116 26.94 -3.56 -5.78
#